data_AF-A0A1C3X7K7-F1
#
_entry.id   AF-A0A1C3X7K7-F1
#
_cell.length_a   1.000
_cell.length_b   1.000
_cell.length_c   1.000
_cell.angle_alpha   90.00
_cell.angle_beta   90.00
_cell.angle_gamma   90.00
#
_symmetry.space_group_name_H-M   'P 1'
#
loop_
_entity.id
_entity.type
_entity.pdbx_description
1 polymer ?
#
loop_
_entity_poly.entity_id
_entity_poly.type
_entity_poly.pdbx_seq_one_letter_code
_entity_poly.pdbx_strand_id
1 'polypeptide(L)'
;MLTPPDARNDGAKLEYLRQSDKFREYDPILFDILAHAAATLDRRRLQTIEDSGAIPNAIYHNDLLSDSLSERAAFMNGCASAFRHVDLIFFDPDNGLEVSLPKGRKHSSKYLYLDEVAAFYASGKSLLIYQHFPRIERAAFITSSALRLRAVAPDAEIWTFTSSNVVFLLLLHPESPARLAMAAMQACHQWDERFIVGTHLKGGRTSV
;
A
#
# COMPACT_ATOMS: atom_id res chain seq x y z
N MET A 1 -6.66 -4.32 2.27
CA MET A 1 -8.08 -3.99 2.51
C MET A 1 -8.91 -5.03 1.79
N LEU A 2 -9.42 -6.05 2.49
CA LEU A 2 -10.04 -7.20 1.83
C LEU A 2 -11.43 -6.84 1.29
N THR A 3 -11.64 -6.95 -0.02
CA THR A 3 -12.93 -6.69 -0.66
C THR A 3 -13.70 -7.99 -0.95
N PRO A 4 -15.04 -7.94 -1.08
CA PRO A 4 -15.81 -9.12 -1.50
C PRO A 4 -15.32 -9.63 -2.86
N PRO A 5 -15.27 -10.96 -3.07
CA PRO A 5 -14.87 -11.53 -4.36
C PRO A 5 -15.72 -10.94 -5.48
N ASP A 6 -15.07 -10.50 -6.55
CA ASP A 6 -15.75 -10.21 -7.80
C ASP A 6 -15.55 -11.37 -8.79
N ALA A 7 -16.34 -11.38 -9.86
CA ALA A 7 -16.24 -12.42 -10.88
C ALA A 7 -14.99 -12.25 -11.78
N ARG A 8 -13.99 -11.44 -11.39
CA ARG A 8 -12.79 -11.17 -12.18
C ARG A 8 -11.61 -11.97 -11.64
N ASN A 9 -10.75 -12.41 -12.55
CA ASN A 9 -9.54 -13.18 -12.22
C ASN A 9 -8.31 -12.29 -11.94
N ASP A 10 -8.51 -11.02 -11.57
CA ASP A 10 -7.44 -10.03 -11.51
C ASP A 10 -6.34 -10.37 -10.46
N GLY A 11 -6.67 -11.19 -9.46
CA GLY A 11 -5.76 -11.67 -8.41
C GLY A 11 -4.89 -12.90 -8.75
N ALA A 12 -5.00 -13.47 -9.95
CA ALA A 12 -4.35 -14.76 -10.28
C ALA A 12 -2.91 -14.64 -10.82
N LYS A 13 -2.22 -13.52 -10.60
CA LYS A 13 -0.86 -13.28 -11.14
C LYS A 13 0.24 -13.97 -10.34
N LEU A 14 0.21 -15.30 -10.31
CA LEU A 14 1.17 -16.14 -9.58
C LEU A 14 2.30 -16.69 -10.46
N GLU A 15 2.35 -16.31 -11.74
CA GLU A 15 3.33 -16.85 -12.70
C GLU A 15 4.79 -16.55 -12.31
N TYR A 16 5.03 -15.48 -11.55
CA TYR A 16 6.37 -15.16 -11.03
C TYR A 16 6.92 -16.25 -10.10
N LEU A 17 6.05 -17.00 -9.41
CA LEU A 17 6.46 -18.12 -8.54
C LEU A 17 7.00 -19.32 -9.32
N ARG A 18 6.74 -19.38 -10.64
CA ARG A 18 7.34 -20.38 -11.55
C ARG A 18 8.70 -19.96 -12.10
N GLN A 19 9.13 -18.73 -11.84
CA GLN A 19 10.36 -18.14 -12.33
C GLN A 19 11.34 -17.93 -11.16
N SER A 20 11.63 -19.00 -10.40
CA SER A 20 12.50 -18.94 -9.22
C SER A 20 13.87 -18.34 -9.54
N ASP A 21 14.45 -18.69 -10.68
CA ASP A 21 15.77 -18.23 -11.11
C ASP A 21 15.83 -16.71 -11.34
N LYS A 22 14.66 -16.07 -11.47
CA LYS A 22 14.52 -14.63 -11.70
C LYS A 22 14.07 -13.86 -10.47
N PHE A 23 13.19 -14.43 -9.64
CA PHE A 23 12.55 -13.68 -8.56
C PHE A 23 12.96 -14.11 -7.16
N ARG A 24 13.45 -15.34 -6.98
CA ARG A 24 13.88 -15.83 -5.67
C ARG A 24 15.12 -15.11 -5.16
N GLU A 25 15.95 -14.56 -6.04
CA GLU A 25 17.17 -13.83 -5.67
C GLU A 25 16.91 -12.53 -4.88
N TYR A 26 15.74 -11.88 -5.06
CA TYR A 26 15.44 -10.61 -4.40
C TYR A 26 15.14 -10.76 -2.91
N ASP A 27 14.44 -11.85 -2.56
CA ASP A 27 14.17 -12.25 -1.18
C ASP A 27 13.80 -13.75 -1.17
N PRO A 28 14.77 -14.65 -0.93
CA PRO A 28 14.53 -16.09 -0.97
C PRO A 28 13.52 -16.56 0.07
N ILE A 29 13.50 -15.94 1.25
CA ILE A 29 12.62 -16.32 2.35
C ILE A 29 11.18 -15.94 2.01
N LEU A 30 10.96 -14.69 1.58
CA LEU A 30 9.64 -14.23 1.16
C LEU A 30 9.13 -15.02 -0.05
N PHE A 31 9.99 -15.30 -1.03
CA PHE A 31 9.61 -16.10 -2.20
C PHE A 31 9.09 -17.49 -1.81
N ASP A 32 9.80 -18.18 -0.91
CA ASP A 32 9.40 -19.52 -0.47
C ASP A 32 8.10 -19.49 0.35
N ILE A 33 7.90 -18.46 1.19
CA ILE A 33 6.64 -18.21 1.90
C ILE A 33 5.48 -18.03 0.89
N LEU A 34 5.66 -17.19 -0.12
CA LEU A 34 4.64 -16.92 -1.14
C LEU A 34 4.33 -18.16 -1.98
N ALA A 35 5.36 -18.95 -2.32
CA ALA A 35 5.20 -20.23 -3.02
C ALA A 35 4.38 -21.23 -2.20
N HIS A 36 4.65 -21.33 -0.90
CA HIS A 36 3.89 -22.17 0.02
C HIS A 36 2.43 -21.70 0.18
N ALA A 37 2.22 -20.40 0.37
CA ALA A 37 0.88 -19.82 0.48
C ALA A 37 0.06 -20.04 -0.80
N ALA A 38 0.66 -19.87 -1.98
CA ALA A 38 0.00 -20.07 -3.27
C ALA A 38 -0.52 -21.51 -3.47
N ALA A 39 0.18 -22.51 -2.94
CA ALA A 39 -0.21 -23.91 -2.99
C ALA A 39 -1.38 -24.26 -2.03
N THR A 40 -1.73 -23.34 -1.12
CA THR A 40 -2.81 -23.52 -0.15
C THR A 40 -4.16 -23.07 -0.75
N LEU A 41 -5.26 -23.69 -0.30
CA LEU A 41 -6.64 -23.31 -0.68
C LEU A 41 -6.94 -21.85 -0.34
N ASP A 42 -7.73 -21.20 -1.20
CA ASP A 42 -7.90 -19.74 -1.26
C ASP A 42 -8.26 -19.08 0.09
N ARG A 43 -9.18 -19.66 0.87
CA ARG A 43 -9.59 -19.12 2.18
C ARG A 43 -8.50 -19.14 3.26
N ARG A 44 -7.42 -19.92 3.09
CA ARG A 44 -6.33 -20.02 4.06
C ARG A 44 -5.08 -19.25 3.64
N ARG A 45 -5.03 -18.69 2.43
CA ARG A 45 -3.83 -18.02 1.91
C ARG A 45 -3.42 -16.80 2.72
N LEU A 46 -4.39 -15.97 3.08
CA LEU A 46 -4.13 -14.79 3.92
C LEU A 46 -3.62 -15.20 5.30
N GLN A 47 -4.29 -16.16 5.95
CA GLN A 47 -3.84 -16.68 7.24
C GLN A 47 -2.43 -17.27 7.16
N THR A 48 -2.11 -18.02 6.10
CA THR A 48 -0.75 -18.55 5.88
C THR A 48 0.29 -17.44 5.79
N ILE A 49 -0.04 -16.30 5.17
CA ILE A 49 0.88 -15.15 5.11
C ILE A 49 1.01 -14.49 6.49
N GLU A 50 -0.08 -14.27 7.21
CA GLU A 50 -0.05 -13.70 8.56
C GLU A 50 0.79 -14.55 9.52
N ASP A 51 0.58 -15.87 9.50
CA ASP A 51 1.24 -16.83 10.39
C ASP A 51 2.72 -17.07 10.00
N SER A 52 3.11 -16.72 8.77
CA SER A 52 4.47 -16.96 8.27
C SER A 52 5.53 -16.08 8.93
N GLY A 53 5.12 -14.95 9.54
CA GLY A 53 6.05 -13.94 10.03
C GLY A 53 6.84 -13.23 8.93
N ALA A 54 6.35 -13.24 7.68
CA ALA A 54 6.99 -12.58 6.53
C ALA A 54 7.35 -11.12 6.80
N ILE A 55 6.53 -10.42 7.58
CA ILE A 55 6.84 -9.10 8.12
C ILE A 55 6.88 -9.21 9.64
N PRO A 56 8.07 -9.15 10.27
CA PRO A 56 8.20 -9.29 11.71
C PRO A 56 7.37 -8.25 12.47
N ASN A 57 6.59 -8.70 13.45
CA ASN A 57 5.74 -7.87 14.31
C ASN A 57 4.65 -7.07 13.57
N ALA A 58 4.29 -7.46 12.35
CA ALA A 58 3.16 -6.86 11.65
C ALA A 58 1.84 -7.18 12.35
N ILE A 59 0.95 -6.18 12.40
CA ILE A 59 -0.44 -6.35 12.81
C ILE A 59 -1.27 -6.31 11.53
N TYR A 60 -2.08 -7.35 11.30
CA TYR A 60 -2.92 -7.47 10.12
C TYR A 60 -4.38 -7.11 10.46
N HIS A 61 -5.07 -6.50 9.50
CA HIS A 61 -6.51 -6.24 9.59
C HIS A 61 -7.17 -6.68 8.28
N ASN A 62 -7.57 -7.94 8.25
CA ASN A 62 -8.09 -8.63 7.07
C ASN A 62 -9.62 -8.83 7.12
N ASP A 63 -10.31 -8.05 7.94
CA ASP A 63 -11.78 -8.00 7.92
C ASP A 63 -12.29 -7.54 6.56
N LEU A 64 -13.50 -7.98 6.21
CA LEU A 64 -14.13 -7.62 4.94
C LEU A 64 -14.53 -6.14 4.96
N LEU A 65 -14.02 -5.38 4.00
CA LEU A 65 -14.43 -4.00 3.75
C LEU A 65 -15.53 -3.97 2.68
N SER A 66 -16.74 -3.62 3.10
CA SER A 66 -17.87 -3.49 2.20
C SER A 66 -17.99 -2.07 1.61
N ASP A 67 -18.92 -1.92 0.66
CA ASP A 67 -19.27 -0.61 0.11
C ASP A 67 -20.12 0.23 1.08
N SER A 68 -20.62 -0.33 2.18
CA SER A 68 -21.49 0.37 3.13
C SER A 68 -20.73 1.45 3.90
N LEU A 69 -21.31 2.65 4.01
CA LEU A 69 -20.70 3.76 4.75
C LEU A 69 -20.51 3.44 6.24
N SER A 70 -21.51 2.84 6.88
CA SER A 70 -21.45 2.52 8.31
C SER A 70 -20.43 1.43 8.59
N GLU A 71 -20.39 0.39 7.76
CA GLU A 71 -19.43 -0.72 7.91
C GLU A 71 -18.01 -0.26 7.60
N ARG A 72 -17.82 0.59 6.59
CA ARG A 72 -16.52 1.23 6.30
C ARG A 72 -16.04 2.10 7.47
N ALA A 73 -16.93 2.88 8.08
CA ALA A 73 -16.57 3.67 9.26
C ALA A 73 -16.16 2.77 10.44
N ALA A 74 -16.88 1.68 10.67
CA ALA A 74 -16.52 0.68 11.69
C ALA A 74 -15.16 0.03 11.40
N PHE A 75 -14.91 -0.36 10.15
CA PHE A 75 -13.64 -0.92 9.69
C PHE A 75 -12.46 0.05 9.94
N MET A 76 -12.59 1.31 9.52
CA MET A 76 -11.54 2.31 9.71
C MET A 76 -11.28 2.62 11.19
N ASN A 77 -12.32 2.65 12.02
CA ASN A 77 -12.18 2.79 13.47
C ASN A 77 -11.49 1.56 14.11
N GLY A 78 -11.79 0.35 13.63
CA GLY A 78 -11.11 -0.88 14.01
C GLY A 78 -9.61 -0.82 13.72
N CYS A 79 -9.25 -0.46 12.48
CA CYS A 79 -7.86 -0.19 12.07
C CYS A 79 -7.18 0.85 12.98
N ALA A 80 -7.82 2.01 13.22
CA ALA A 80 -7.24 3.07 14.05
C ALA A 80 -6.97 2.60 15.49
N SER A 81 -7.83 1.74 16.03
CA SER A 81 -7.60 1.14 17.35
C SER A 81 -6.46 0.13 17.35
N ALA A 82 -6.46 -0.80 16.38
CA ALA A 82 -5.46 -1.86 16.26
C ALA A 82 -4.05 -1.31 15.98
N PHE A 83 -3.96 -0.24 15.19
CA PHE A 83 -2.69 0.34 14.73
C PHE A 83 -2.21 1.52 15.58
N ARG A 84 -2.76 1.71 16.78
CA ARG A 84 -2.41 2.83 17.66
C ARG A 84 -0.91 2.94 17.95
N HIS A 85 -0.21 1.81 18.04
CA HIS A 85 1.20 1.75 18.43
C HIS A 85 2.16 1.40 17.28
N VAL A 86 1.70 1.40 16.03
CA VAL A 86 2.58 1.21 14.87
C VAL A 86 3.11 2.55 14.37
N ASP A 87 4.28 2.53 13.74
CA ASP A 87 4.88 3.73 13.12
C ASP A 87 4.46 3.90 11.65
N LEU A 88 4.25 2.78 10.95
CA LEU A 88 3.95 2.70 9.53
C LEU A 88 2.70 1.86 9.30
N ILE A 89 1.74 2.38 8.54
CA ILE A 89 0.55 1.66 8.10
C ILE A 89 0.66 1.44 6.59
N PHE A 90 0.49 0.18 6.15
CA PHE A 90 0.42 -0.16 4.73
C PHE A 90 -1.04 -0.32 4.29
N PHE A 91 -1.48 0.52 3.38
CA PHE A 91 -2.78 0.41 2.73
C PHE A 91 -2.63 -0.26 1.36
N ASP A 92 -3.31 -1.39 1.22
CA ASP A 92 -3.41 -2.14 -0.03
C ASP A 92 -4.87 -2.18 -0.52
N PRO A 93 -5.37 -1.11 -1.16
CA PRO A 93 -6.66 -1.10 -1.84
C PRO A 93 -6.54 -1.69 -3.25
N ASP A 94 -7.55 -2.44 -3.70
CA ASP A 94 -7.57 -3.09 -5.03
C ASP A 94 -7.21 -2.16 -6.19
N ASN A 95 -7.65 -0.90 -6.17
CA ASN A 95 -7.44 0.06 -7.27
C ASN A 95 -6.54 1.25 -6.92
N GLY A 96 -6.17 1.45 -5.65
CA GLY A 96 -5.44 2.63 -5.18
C GLY A 96 -6.32 3.70 -4.53
N LEU A 97 -5.88 4.95 -4.65
CA LEU A 97 -6.56 6.14 -4.14
C LEU A 97 -7.89 6.40 -4.86
N GLU A 98 -8.82 7.00 -4.12
CA GLU A 98 -10.14 7.40 -4.61
C GLU A 98 -10.07 8.17 -5.95
N VAL A 99 -11.09 7.95 -6.75
CA VAL A 99 -11.41 8.72 -7.95
C VAL A 99 -12.72 9.48 -7.71
N SER A 100 -13.43 9.90 -8.75
CA SER A 100 -14.75 10.53 -8.64
C SER A 100 -15.88 9.61 -8.13
N LEU A 101 -15.57 8.44 -7.54
CA LEU A 101 -16.52 7.48 -6.98
C LEU A 101 -16.71 7.72 -5.48
N PRO A 102 -17.88 8.21 -5.02
CA PRO A 102 -18.12 8.44 -3.59
C PRO A 102 -18.16 7.14 -2.78
N LYS A 103 -17.80 7.22 -1.50
CA LYS A 103 -18.05 6.16 -0.52
C LYS A 103 -19.54 5.80 -0.47
N GLY A 104 -19.88 4.56 -0.15
CA GLY A 104 -21.28 4.13 -0.13
C GLY A 104 -21.80 3.62 -1.48
N ARG A 105 -21.05 3.82 -2.56
CA ARG A 105 -21.41 3.38 -3.91
C ARG A 105 -20.78 2.04 -4.22
N LYS A 106 -21.40 1.32 -5.15
CA LYS A 106 -20.90 0.03 -5.63
C LYS A 106 -19.43 0.14 -6.05
N HIS A 107 -18.58 -0.73 -5.53
CA HIS A 107 -17.13 -0.78 -5.71
C HIS A 107 -16.32 0.35 -5.04
N SER A 108 -16.92 1.10 -4.11
CA SER A 108 -16.18 2.07 -3.30
C SER A 108 -15.18 1.40 -2.34
N SER A 109 -15.45 0.17 -1.89
CA SER A 109 -14.52 -0.70 -1.12
C SER A 109 -13.13 -0.85 -1.75
N LYS A 110 -13.03 -0.74 -3.09
CA LYS A 110 -11.78 -0.92 -3.87
C LYS A 110 -10.80 0.24 -3.78
N TYR A 111 -11.19 1.34 -3.15
CA TYR A 111 -10.39 2.56 -3.07
C TYR A 111 -10.11 2.97 -1.62
N LEU A 112 -8.95 3.60 -1.42
CA LEU A 112 -8.60 4.34 -0.22
C LEU A 112 -8.93 5.82 -0.42
N TYR A 113 -9.66 6.41 0.50
CA TYR A 113 -10.15 7.79 0.36
C TYR A 113 -9.22 8.80 1.03
N LEU A 114 -9.15 10.03 0.52
CA LEU A 114 -8.21 11.04 1.01
C LEU A 114 -8.51 11.49 2.43
N ASP A 115 -9.79 11.48 2.84
CA ASP A 115 -10.16 11.75 4.23
C ASP A 115 -9.71 10.61 5.18
N GLU A 116 -9.65 9.37 4.70
CA GLU A 116 -9.09 8.24 5.45
C GLU A 116 -7.57 8.40 5.59
N VAL A 117 -6.88 8.74 4.49
CA VAL A 117 -5.44 9.11 4.51
C VAL A 117 -5.20 10.24 5.52
N ALA A 118 -5.98 11.30 5.46
CA ALA A 118 -5.88 12.45 6.37
C ALA A 118 -6.02 12.02 7.84
N ALA A 119 -7.02 11.20 8.15
CA ALA A 119 -7.29 10.76 9.51
C ALA A 119 -6.14 9.93 10.10
N PHE A 120 -5.59 8.97 9.34
CA PHE A 120 -4.46 8.18 9.81
C PHE A 120 -3.17 9.00 9.89
N TYR A 121 -2.89 9.85 8.90
CA TYR A 121 -1.72 10.72 8.93
C TYR A 121 -1.75 11.69 10.12
N ALA A 122 -2.89 12.34 10.36
CA ALA A 122 -3.09 13.25 11.51
C ALA A 122 -2.97 12.57 12.88
N SER A 123 -3.01 11.23 12.92
CA SER A 123 -2.72 10.45 14.13
C SER A 123 -1.22 10.16 14.35
N GLY A 124 -0.34 10.84 13.61
CA GLY A 124 1.12 10.75 13.72
C GLY A 124 1.72 9.56 12.98
N LYS A 125 1.01 8.97 12.01
CA LYS A 125 1.41 7.74 11.31
C LYS A 125 2.04 8.03 9.97
N SER A 126 3.14 7.33 9.67
CA SER A 126 3.60 7.20 8.29
C SER A 126 2.71 6.22 7.54
N LEU A 127 2.47 6.49 6.25
CA LEU A 127 1.56 5.69 5.43
C LEU A 127 2.29 5.21 4.17
N LEU A 128 2.24 3.90 3.89
CA LEU A 128 2.63 3.33 2.60
C LEU A 128 1.35 2.95 1.86
N ILE A 129 1.16 3.42 0.64
CA ILE A 129 -0.08 3.24 -0.10
C ILE A 129 0.23 2.55 -1.43
N TYR A 130 -0.38 1.39 -1.66
CA TYR A 130 -0.37 0.72 -2.95
C TYR A 130 -1.26 1.47 -3.95
N GLN A 131 -0.78 1.65 -5.18
CA GLN A 131 -1.50 2.34 -6.23
C GLN A 131 -1.23 1.69 -7.60
N HIS A 132 -2.29 1.26 -8.27
CA HIS A 132 -2.21 0.85 -9.68
C HIS A 132 -2.01 2.05 -10.60
N PHE A 133 -1.19 1.88 -11.65
CA PHE A 133 -1.14 2.86 -12.73
C PHE A 133 -2.41 2.76 -13.60
N PRO A 134 -3.14 3.87 -13.80
CA PRO A 134 -4.14 3.95 -14.85
C PRO A 134 -3.47 4.07 -16.23
N ARG A 135 -4.26 4.01 -17.30
CA ARG A 135 -3.78 4.16 -18.69
C ARG A 135 -3.52 5.63 -19.06
N ILE A 136 -2.63 6.27 -18.30
CA ILE A 136 -2.15 7.63 -18.55
C ILE A 136 -0.63 7.67 -18.32
N GLU A 137 0.00 8.80 -18.65
CA GLU A 137 1.44 8.99 -18.43
C GLU A 137 1.78 8.91 -16.93
N ARG A 138 2.81 8.11 -16.60
CA ARG A 138 3.12 7.71 -15.22
C ARG A 138 3.64 8.89 -14.38
N ALA A 139 4.51 9.72 -14.93
CA ALA A 139 5.06 10.86 -14.19
C ALA A 139 3.97 11.90 -13.87
N ALA A 140 3.06 12.16 -14.81
CA ALA A 140 1.88 12.99 -14.62
C ALA A 140 0.94 12.41 -13.55
N PHE A 141 0.72 11.10 -13.56
CA PHE A 141 -0.09 10.43 -12.55
C PHE A 141 0.54 10.51 -11.15
N ILE A 142 1.84 10.24 -11.03
CA ILE A 142 2.58 10.36 -9.77
C ILE A 142 2.52 11.80 -9.25
N THR A 143 2.75 12.78 -10.12
CA THR A 143 2.68 14.20 -9.76
C THR A 143 1.30 14.59 -9.26
N SER A 144 0.24 14.18 -9.96
CA SER A 144 -1.14 14.45 -9.54
C SER A 144 -1.48 13.78 -8.21
N SER A 145 -1.11 12.51 -8.02
CA SER A 145 -1.30 11.79 -6.77
C SER A 145 -0.54 12.44 -5.62
N ALA A 146 0.72 12.84 -5.82
CA ALA A 146 1.51 13.53 -4.81
C ALA A 146 0.89 14.89 -4.42
N LEU A 147 0.37 15.66 -5.38
CA LEU A 147 -0.34 16.92 -5.09
C LEU A 147 -1.58 16.69 -4.22
N ARG A 148 -2.38 15.67 -4.54
CA ARG A 148 -3.56 15.29 -3.75
C ARG A 148 -3.19 14.86 -2.33
N LEU A 149 -2.12 14.07 -2.19
CA LEU A 149 -1.65 13.62 -0.88
C LEU A 149 -1.08 14.78 -0.04
N ARG A 150 -0.37 15.73 -0.65
CA ARG A 150 0.10 16.94 0.06
C ARG A 150 -1.03 17.82 0.57
N ALA A 151 -2.20 17.79 -0.06
CA ALA A 151 -3.35 18.54 0.44
C ALA A 151 -3.87 18.02 1.79
N VAL A 152 -3.62 16.73 2.10
CA VAL A 152 -4.05 16.09 3.36
C VAL A 152 -2.91 15.74 4.32
N ALA A 153 -1.67 15.76 3.83
CA ALA A 153 -0.44 15.49 4.57
C ALA A 153 0.66 16.49 4.12
N PRO A 154 0.54 17.79 4.47
CA PRO A 154 1.33 18.87 3.86
C PRO A 154 2.81 18.86 4.26
N ASP A 155 3.14 18.31 5.42
CA ASP A 155 4.49 18.20 5.98
C ASP A 155 5.13 16.82 5.76
N ALA A 156 4.45 15.92 5.06
CA ALA A 156 4.99 14.60 4.75
C ALA A 156 6.14 14.69 3.74
N GLU A 157 7.22 13.98 4.01
CA GLU A 157 8.15 13.62 2.94
C GLU A 157 7.52 12.51 2.08
N ILE A 158 7.50 12.71 0.76
CA ILE A 158 6.85 11.76 -0.15
C ILE A 158 7.89 10.99 -0.94
N TRP A 159 7.88 9.67 -0.80
CA TRP A 159 8.70 8.75 -1.57
C TRP A 159 7.82 7.90 -2.48
N THR A 160 8.32 7.59 -3.67
CA THR A 160 7.66 6.69 -4.62
C THR A 160 8.54 5.49 -4.89
N PHE A 161 7.96 4.29 -4.90
CA PHE A 161 8.62 3.07 -5.35
C PHE A 161 7.83 2.49 -6.53
N THR A 162 8.39 2.57 -7.73
CA THR A 162 7.66 2.31 -8.98
C THR A 162 8.10 1.01 -9.62
N SER A 163 7.13 0.27 -10.17
CA SER A 163 7.36 -0.87 -11.07
C SER A 163 6.59 -0.65 -12.38
N SER A 164 6.51 -1.67 -13.23
CA SER A 164 5.78 -1.60 -14.49
C SER A 164 4.27 -1.31 -14.35
N ASN A 165 3.64 -1.72 -13.26
CA ASN A 165 2.16 -1.68 -13.15
C ASN A 165 1.64 -0.91 -11.93
N VAL A 166 2.52 -0.62 -10.97
CA VAL A 166 2.13 -0.03 -9.69
C VAL A 166 3.17 0.98 -9.23
N VAL A 167 2.73 1.88 -8.37
CA VAL A 167 3.57 2.75 -7.55
C VAL A 167 3.16 2.57 -6.10
N PHE A 168 4.13 2.47 -5.21
CA PHE A 168 3.92 2.62 -3.77
C PHE A 168 4.22 4.07 -3.40
N LEU A 169 3.29 4.72 -2.71
CA LEU A 169 3.40 6.10 -2.24
C LEU A 169 3.63 6.08 -0.73
N LEU A 170 4.83 6.42 -0.28
CA LEU A 170 5.17 6.55 1.13
C LEU A 170 5.03 8.01 1.54
N LEU A 171 4.17 8.26 2.52
CA LEU A 171 4.01 9.51 3.24
C LEU A 171 4.73 9.35 4.58
N LEU A 172 5.93 9.88 4.69
CA LEU A 172 6.72 9.81 5.90
C LEU A 172 6.36 10.99 6.81
N HIS A 173 5.74 10.70 7.95
CA HIS A 173 5.38 11.70 8.96
C HIS A 173 6.65 12.22 9.67
N PRO A 174 6.80 13.53 9.93
CA PRO A 174 8.02 14.11 10.49
C PRO A 174 8.39 13.58 11.88
N GLU A 175 7.41 13.16 12.67
CA GLU A 175 7.64 12.57 14.01
C GLU A 175 8.00 11.07 13.96
N SER A 176 8.11 10.48 12.77
CA SER A 176 8.44 9.07 12.62
C SER A 176 9.86 8.76 13.11
N PRO A 177 10.10 7.56 13.65
CA PRO A 177 11.44 7.12 13.99
C PRO A 177 12.39 7.22 12.79
N ALA A 178 13.61 7.74 13.01
CA ALA A 178 14.61 7.93 11.96
C ALA A 178 14.91 6.67 11.13
N ARG A 179 14.72 5.47 11.71
CA ARG A 179 14.82 4.19 11.01
C ARG A 179 13.92 4.10 9.76
N LEU A 180 12.75 4.74 9.75
CA LEU A 180 11.85 4.72 8.59
C LEU A 180 12.40 5.55 7.43
N ALA A 181 12.96 6.73 7.71
CA ALA A 181 13.64 7.54 6.68
C ALA A 181 14.83 6.79 6.08
N MET A 182 15.65 6.16 6.94
CA MET A 182 16.79 5.34 6.51
C MET A 182 16.35 4.15 5.66
N ALA A 183 15.27 3.47 6.04
CA ALA A 183 14.72 2.35 5.27
C ALA A 183 14.21 2.80 3.90
N ALA A 184 13.53 3.96 3.81
CA ALA A 184 13.07 4.51 2.54
C ALA A 184 14.24 4.85 1.60
N MET A 185 15.30 5.46 2.13
CA MET A 185 16.53 5.74 1.39
C MET A 185 17.22 4.45 0.91
N GLN A 186 17.34 3.46 1.79
CA GLN A 186 17.95 2.17 1.44
C GLN A 186 17.16 1.45 0.35
N ALA A 187 15.82 1.45 0.44
CA ALA A 187 14.95 0.82 -0.54
C ALA A 187 15.09 1.42 -1.95
N CYS A 188 15.56 2.66 -2.08
CA CYS A 188 15.85 3.27 -3.39
C CYS A 188 17.07 2.67 -4.10
N HIS A 189 17.93 1.96 -3.37
CA HIS A 189 19.20 1.43 -3.88
C HIS A 189 19.37 -0.08 -3.64
N GLN A 190 18.43 -0.72 -2.95
CA GLN A 190 18.53 -2.13 -2.57
C GLN A 190 18.38 -3.08 -3.76
N TRP A 191 17.59 -2.70 -4.77
CA TRP A 191 17.26 -3.57 -5.90
C TRP A 191 17.56 -2.89 -7.23
N ASP A 192 17.71 -3.72 -8.27
CA ASP A 192 17.90 -3.29 -9.65
C ASP A 192 16.69 -2.47 -10.14
N GLU A 193 16.94 -1.42 -10.92
CA GLU A 193 15.92 -0.53 -11.46
C GLU A 193 14.89 -1.24 -12.37
N ARG A 194 15.22 -2.42 -12.91
CA ARG A 194 14.29 -3.28 -13.65
C ARG A 194 13.23 -3.91 -12.75
N PHE A 195 13.48 -4.00 -11.45
CA PHE A 195 12.54 -4.53 -10.46
C PHE A 195 11.71 -3.40 -9.85
N ILE A 196 12.35 -2.44 -9.19
CA ILE A 196 11.69 -1.31 -8.54
C ILE A 196 12.59 -0.07 -8.53
N VAL A 197 12.02 1.09 -8.82
CA VAL A 197 12.74 2.37 -8.79
C VAL A 197 12.19 3.24 -7.67
N GLY A 198 13.04 3.55 -6.69
CA GLY A 198 12.74 4.47 -5.60
C GLY A 198 13.09 5.91 -5.94
N THR A 199 12.25 6.87 -5.54
CA THR A 199 12.50 8.30 -5.75
C THR A 199 11.90 9.13 -4.63
N HIS A 200 12.65 10.11 -4.12
CA HIS A 200 12.14 11.14 -3.22
C HIS A 200 11.55 12.31 -4.00
N LEU A 201 10.26 12.61 -3.79
CA LEU A 201 9.58 13.74 -4.41
C LEU A 201 9.84 15.01 -3.62
N LYS A 202 10.87 15.76 -4.02
CA LYS A 202 11.24 17.03 -3.36
C LYS A 202 10.03 17.93 -3.15
N GLY A 203 9.92 18.49 -1.94
CA GLY A 203 8.96 19.54 -1.60
C GLY A 203 9.04 20.71 -2.58
N GLY A 204 8.13 20.81 -3.56
CA GLY A 204 7.82 22.09 -4.18
C GLY A 204 7.39 23.06 -3.08
N ARG A 205 8.31 23.92 -2.64
CA ARG A 205 7.95 25.09 -1.84
C ARG A 205 7.07 25.95 -2.75
N THR A 206 5.76 25.97 -2.52
CA THR A 206 4.97 27.13 -2.89
C THR A 206 5.50 28.28 -2.06
N SER A 207 6.39 29.06 -2.66
CA SER A 207 6.70 30.40 -2.19
C SER A 207 5.38 31.15 -2.07
N VAL A 208 5.01 31.54 -0.85
CA VAL A 208 3.98 32.55 -0.62
C VAL A 208 4.53 33.89 -1.06
#